data_AF-A0A929VXN6-F1
#
_entry.id   AF-A0A929VXN6-F1
#
_cell.length_a   1.000
_cell.length_b   1.000
_cell.length_c   1.000
_cell.angle_alpha   90.00
_cell.angle_beta   90.00
_cell.angle_gamma   90.00
#
_symmetry.space_group_name_H-M   'P 1'
#
loop_
_entity.id
_entity.type
_entity.pdbx_description
1 polymer ?
#
loop_
_entity_poly.entity_id
_entity_poly.type
_entity_poly.pdbx_seq_one_letter_code
_entity_poly.pdbx_strand_id
1 'polypeptide(L)'
;MPAVPPTAALRTRLSSHLAMGNFEALRDHLAALRTAEFRAAGVVLAEANFWSPLTDEAFWAAFRTLCRADSRAFLGTLLKAAVGRRKRAGLHFGGADFSTFCREEATTIDRRKMLEAFLPLVAEPAEAESLLEMLWQRADGEKVRVAQLFRAATPATYFLLFKALRHFDDDKLYLRRVALELMRRGDKQAFNLAGMLREYFALGELPGTFALQLPPYELSRLDSRYDAFLKILNR
;
A
#
# COMPACT_ATOMS: atom_id res chain seq x y z
N MET A 1 -14.82 -43.37 -4.93
CA MET A 1 -14.04 -42.17 -4.55
C MET A 1 -14.92 -40.95 -4.77
N PRO A 2 -15.08 -40.04 -3.80
CA PRO A 2 -15.85 -38.83 -4.02
C PRO A 2 -15.18 -37.98 -5.10
N ALA A 3 -15.97 -37.43 -6.02
CA ALA A 3 -15.47 -36.54 -7.07
C ALA A 3 -14.83 -35.30 -6.42
N VAL A 4 -13.55 -35.09 -6.70
CA VAL A 4 -12.83 -33.90 -6.22
C VAL A 4 -13.48 -32.69 -6.88
N PRO A 5 -13.92 -31.67 -6.10
CA PRO A 5 -14.52 -30.48 -6.70
C PRO A 5 -13.52 -29.84 -7.67
N PRO A 6 -13.97 -29.27 -8.81
CA PRO A 6 -13.08 -28.78 -9.88
C PRO A 6 -11.96 -27.85 -9.38
N THR A 7 -12.26 -27.04 -8.36
CA THR A 7 -11.31 -26.11 -7.72
C THR A 7 -10.20 -26.81 -6.94
N ALA A 8 -10.47 -27.96 -6.31
CA ALA A 8 -9.46 -28.71 -5.57
C ALA A 8 -8.47 -29.40 -6.51
N ALA A 9 -8.94 -29.99 -7.62
CA ALA A 9 -8.07 -30.55 -8.64
C ALA A 9 -7.22 -29.48 -9.35
N LEU A 10 -7.78 -28.28 -9.55
CA LEU A 10 -7.04 -27.12 -10.06
C LEU A 10 -5.97 -26.67 -9.06
N ARG A 11 -6.31 -26.54 -7.77
CA ARG A 11 -5.34 -26.18 -6.72
C ARG A 11 -4.16 -27.13 -6.70
N THR A 12 -4.40 -28.45 -6.72
CA THR A 12 -3.31 -29.44 -6.72
C THR A 12 -2.34 -29.24 -7.89
N ARG A 13 -2.87 -28.96 -9.09
CA ARG A 13 -2.05 -28.68 -10.28
C ARG A 13 -1.27 -27.37 -10.16
N LEU A 14 -1.90 -26.30 -9.66
CA LEU A 14 -1.19 -25.04 -9.45
C LEU A 14 -0.11 -25.18 -8.37
N SER A 15 -0.38 -25.94 -7.31
CA SER A 15 0.59 -26.21 -6.24
C SER A 15 1.81 -27.03 -6.72
N SER A 16 1.65 -27.93 -7.70
CA SER A 16 2.81 -28.65 -8.24
C SER A 16 3.78 -27.73 -8.99
N HIS A 17 3.28 -26.69 -9.67
CA HIS A 17 4.17 -25.68 -10.27
C HIS A 17 4.95 -24.89 -9.21
N LEU A 18 4.32 -24.57 -8.07
CA LEU A 18 5.02 -23.91 -6.96
C LEU A 18 6.12 -24.80 -6.37
N ALA A 19 5.84 -26.09 -6.19
CA ALA A 19 6.81 -27.04 -5.65
C ALA A 19 8.04 -27.22 -6.56
N MET A 20 7.87 -27.07 -7.88
CA MET A 20 8.95 -27.12 -8.85
C MET A 20 9.75 -25.81 -8.96
N GLY A 21 9.28 -24.71 -8.36
CA GLY A 21 9.92 -23.40 -8.48
C GLY A 21 9.92 -22.81 -9.90
N ASN A 22 9.17 -23.41 -10.83
CA ASN A 22 9.14 -22.98 -12.22
C ASN A 22 7.91 -22.11 -12.50
N PHE A 23 8.06 -20.80 -12.28
CA PHE A 23 6.97 -19.83 -12.43
C PHE A 23 6.62 -19.53 -13.89
N GLU A 24 7.53 -19.76 -14.83
CA GLU A 24 7.27 -19.70 -16.26
C GLU A 24 6.26 -20.81 -16.66
N ALA A 25 6.47 -22.03 -16.17
CA ALA A 25 5.53 -23.12 -16.38
C ALA A 25 4.15 -22.85 -15.73
N LEU A 26 4.12 -22.18 -14.56
CA LEU A 26 2.86 -21.73 -13.96
C LEU A 26 2.14 -20.72 -14.86
N ARG A 27 2.87 -19.72 -15.38
CA ARG A 27 2.33 -18.71 -16.30
C ARG A 27 1.74 -19.38 -17.54
N ASP A 28 2.49 -20.27 -18.17
CA ASP A 28 2.07 -20.93 -19.41
C ASP A 28 0.84 -21.80 -19.18
N HIS A 29 0.79 -22.50 -18.04
CA HIS A 29 -0.39 -23.25 -17.65
C HIS A 29 -1.61 -22.34 -17.49
N LEU A 30 -1.46 -21.20 -16.79
CA LEU A 30 -2.54 -20.23 -16.58
C LEU A 30 -3.04 -19.62 -17.90
N ALA A 31 -2.13 -19.34 -18.84
CA ALA A 31 -2.46 -18.80 -20.15
C ALA A 31 -3.25 -19.80 -21.04
N ALA A 32 -3.05 -21.10 -20.82
CA ALA A 32 -3.77 -22.16 -21.55
C ALA A 32 -5.15 -22.47 -20.97
N LEU A 33 -5.53 -21.92 -19.80
CA LEU A 33 -6.82 -22.19 -19.17
C LEU A 33 -7.97 -21.53 -19.95
N ARG A 34 -9.11 -22.21 -20.00
CA ARG A 34 -10.35 -21.58 -20.49
C ARG A 34 -10.82 -20.55 -19.48
N THR A 35 -11.63 -19.58 -19.93
CA THR A 35 -12.09 -18.46 -19.12
C THR A 35 -12.67 -18.85 -17.74
N ALA A 36 -13.47 -19.92 -17.67
CA ALA A 36 -14.03 -20.37 -16.39
C ALA A 36 -12.96 -20.94 -15.44
N GLU A 37 -12.00 -21.70 -15.98
CA GLU A 37 -10.88 -22.28 -15.23
C GLU A 37 -9.90 -21.19 -14.79
N PHE A 38 -9.64 -20.20 -15.64
CA PHE A 38 -8.80 -19.04 -15.31
C PHE A 38 -9.41 -18.21 -14.18
N ARG A 39 -10.73 -17.99 -14.18
CA ARG A 39 -11.42 -17.31 -13.06
C ARG A 39 -11.30 -18.11 -11.76
N ALA A 40 -11.46 -19.43 -11.82
CA ALA A 40 -11.27 -20.30 -10.65
C ALA A 40 -9.82 -20.28 -10.16
N ALA A 41 -8.84 -20.27 -11.07
CA ALA A 41 -7.43 -20.12 -10.73
C ALA A 41 -7.16 -18.78 -10.05
N GLY A 42 -7.78 -17.70 -10.53
CA GLY A 42 -7.71 -16.37 -9.90
C GLY A 42 -8.17 -16.36 -8.44
N VAL A 43 -9.21 -17.15 -8.09
CA VAL A 43 -9.62 -17.31 -6.69
C VAL A 43 -8.52 -17.97 -5.86
N VAL A 44 -7.93 -19.06 -6.35
CA VAL A 44 -6.83 -19.77 -5.67
C VAL A 44 -5.59 -18.87 -5.53
N LEU A 45 -5.19 -18.20 -6.60
CA LEU A 45 -4.03 -17.30 -6.63
C LEU A 45 -4.21 -16.07 -5.72
N ALA A 46 -5.43 -15.67 -5.38
CA ALA A 46 -5.69 -14.56 -4.45
C ALA A 46 -5.48 -14.97 -2.98
N GLU A 47 -5.39 -16.26 -2.67
CA GLU A 47 -5.30 -16.75 -1.30
C GLU A 47 -3.85 -16.74 -0.80
N ALA A 48 -3.60 -16.08 0.33
CA ALA A 48 -2.27 -16.08 0.96
C ALA A 48 -1.75 -17.51 1.29
N ASN A 49 -2.64 -18.43 1.68
CA ASN A 49 -2.26 -19.81 2.01
C ASN A 49 -1.84 -20.64 0.80
N PHE A 50 -2.28 -20.29 -0.41
CA PHE A 50 -1.80 -20.96 -1.61
C PHE A 50 -0.29 -20.73 -1.79
N TRP A 51 0.17 -19.53 -1.45
CA TRP A 51 1.56 -19.12 -1.58
C TRP A 51 2.43 -19.46 -0.37
N SER A 52 1.86 -19.87 0.77
CA SER A 52 2.62 -20.05 2.02
C SER A 52 3.83 -21.00 1.97
N PRO A 53 3.91 -21.99 1.05
CA PRO A 53 5.13 -22.79 0.91
C PRO A 53 6.34 -22.03 0.36
N LEU A 54 6.14 -20.86 -0.28
CA LEU A 54 7.21 -20.08 -0.88
C LEU A 54 7.85 -19.12 0.13
N THR A 55 9.17 -18.94 0.02
CA THR A 55 9.87 -17.79 0.62
C THR A 55 9.36 -16.47 0.04
N ASP A 56 9.74 -15.35 0.65
CA ASP A 56 9.36 -14.02 0.16
C ASP A 56 9.99 -13.75 -1.22
N GLU A 57 11.25 -14.15 -1.44
CA GLU A 57 11.94 -14.02 -2.73
C GLU A 57 11.23 -14.83 -3.82
N ALA A 58 10.88 -16.08 -3.52
CA ALA A 58 10.17 -16.95 -4.47
C ALA A 58 8.76 -16.42 -4.78
N PHE A 59 8.07 -15.85 -3.79
CA PHE A 59 6.79 -15.18 -4.02
C PHE A 59 6.94 -13.97 -4.96
N TRP A 60 7.95 -13.12 -4.75
CA TRP A 60 8.18 -11.97 -5.62
C TRP A 60 8.64 -12.34 -7.02
N ALA A 61 9.42 -13.41 -7.17
CA ALA A 61 9.76 -13.98 -8.47
C ALA A 61 8.51 -14.45 -9.23
N ALA A 62 7.60 -15.16 -8.56
CA ALA A 62 6.32 -15.57 -9.14
C ALA A 62 5.43 -14.36 -9.48
N PHE A 63 5.35 -13.39 -8.56
CA PHE A 63 4.61 -12.14 -8.74
C PHE A 63 5.06 -11.42 -10.02
N ARG A 64 6.37 -11.20 -10.15
CA ARG A 64 6.97 -10.53 -11.29
C ARG A 64 6.71 -11.31 -12.58
N THR A 65 6.96 -12.63 -12.58
CA THR A 65 6.77 -13.50 -13.75
C THR A 65 5.35 -13.39 -14.30
N LEU A 66 4.34 -13.45 -13.43
CA LEU A 66 2.93 -13.36 -13.83
C LEU A 66 2.55 -11.94 -14.26
N CYS A 67 2.93 -10.92 -13.49
CA CYS A 67 2.58 -9.54 -13.81
C CYS A 67 3.28 -8.99 -15.07
N ARG A 68 4.48 -9.48 -15.42
CA ARG A 68 5.12 -9.16 -16.70
C ARG A 68 4.37 -9.72 -17.90
N ALA A 69 3.74 -10.89 -17.73
CA ALA A 69 2.96 -11.52 -18.78
C ALA A 69 1.67 -10.76 -19.07
N ASP A 70 0.92 -10.43 -18.01
CA ASP A 70 -0.28 -9.61 -18.09
C ASP A 70 -0.63 -8.98 -16.73
N SER A 71 -0.19 -7.74 -16.50
CA SER A 71 -0.48 -7.04 -15.25
C SER A 71 -1.98 -6.77 -15.05
N ARG A 72 -2.76 -6.66 -16.13
CA ARG A 72 -4.22 -6.42 -16.05
C ARG A 72 -4.93 -7.65 -15.51
N ALA A 73 -4.47 -8.84 -15.88
CA ALA A 73 -5.03 -10.11 -15.40
C ALA A 73 -4.56 -10.46 -13.97
N PHE A 74 -3.29 -10.24 -13.66
CA PHE A 74 -2.68 -10.81 -12.45
C PHE A 74 -2.49 -9.85 -11.29
N LEU A 75 -2.23 -8.56 -11.52
CA LEU A 75 -1.81 -7.65 -10.45
C LEU A 75 -2.81 -7.60 -9.30
N GLY A 76 -4.10 -7.37 -9.59
CA GLY A 76 -5.12 -7.27 -8.54
C GLY A 76 -5.27 -8.56 -7.72
N THR A 77 -5.09 -9.71 -8.36
CA THR A 77 -5.14 -11.03 -7.72
C THR A 77 -3.94 -11.23 -6.81
N LEU A 78 -2.74 -10.95 -7.30
CA LEU A 78 -1.50 -11.12 -6.54
C LEU A 78 -1.35 -10.08 -5.42
N LEU A 79 -1.91 -8.88 -5.58
CA LEU A 79 -1.99 -7.90 -4.49
C LEU A 79 -2.83 -8.42 -3.31
N LYS A 80 -3.95 -9.10 -3.57
CA LYS A 80 -4.75 -9.72 -2.49
C LYS A 80 -3.94 -10.78 -1.73
N ALA A 81 -3.18 -11.61 -2.46
CA ALA A 81 -2.31 -12.60 -1.87
C ALA A 81 -1.17 -11.96 -1.05
N ALA A 82 -0.51 -10.94 -1.60
CA ALA A 82 0.57 -10.21 -0.93
C ALA A 82 0.07 -9.54 0.37
N VAL A 83 -1.08 -8.87 0.32
CA VAL A 83 -1.74 -8.27 1.50
C VAL A 83 -2.03 -9.34 2.55
N GLY A 84 -2.59 -10.49 2.13
CA GLY A 84 -2.88 -11.60 3.04
C GLY A 84 -1.63 -12.23 3.64
N ARG A 85 -0.55 -12.39 2.86
CA ARG A 85 0.74 -12.90 3.35
C ARG A 85 1.38 -11.91 4.32
N ARG A 86 1.37 -10.60 4.03
CA ARG A 86 1.87 -9.57 4.94
C ARG A 86 1.18 -9.64 6.29
N LYS A 87 -0.15 -9.72 6.30
CA LYS A 87 -0.94 -9.79 7.55
C LYS A 87 -0.74 -11.07 8.35
N ARG A 88 -0.44 -12.20 7.71
CA ARG A 88 -0.34 -13.53 8.37
C ARG A 88 1.08 -13.91 8.76
N ALA A 89 2.05 -13.59 7.91
CA ALA A 89 3.42 -14.11 8.00
C ALA A 89 4.49 -13.01 7.89
N GLY A 90 4.10 -11.74 7.73
CA GLY A 90 5.05 -10.63 7.70
C GLY A 90 5.86 -10.53 6.40
N LEU A 91 5.25 -10.85 5.24
CA LEU A 91 5.88 -10.67 3.90
C LEU A 91 6.67 -9.36 3.81
N HIS A 92 7.95 -9.43 3.46
CA HIS A 92 8.79 -8.24 3.31
C HIS A 92 8.62 -7.62 1.92
N PHE A 93 8.44 -6.30 1.87
CA PHE A 93 8.41 -5.54 0.62
C PHE A 93 9.83 -5.23 0.15
N GLY A 94 10.48 -6.23 -0.45
CA GLY A 94 11.88 -6.11 -0.87
C GLY A 94 12.31 -7.29 -1.75
N GLY A 95 13.61 -7.36 -2.01
CA GLY A 95 14.19 -8.36 -2.90
C GLY A 95 14.30 -7.88 -4.35
N ALA A 96 15.12 -8.59 -5.13
CA ALA A 96 15.47 -8.20 -6.49
C ALA A 96 14.23 -8.13 -7.39
N ASP A 97 13.41 -9.19 -7.44
CA ASP A 97 12.26 -9.24 -8.34
C ASP A 97 11.17 -8.22 -8.00
N PHE A 98 10.91 -7.98 -6.71
CA PHE A 98 9.99 -6.92 -6.30
C PHE A 98 10.51 -5.55 -6.76
N SER A 99 11.79 -5.27 -6.50
CA SER A 99 12.41 -3.99 -6.85
C SER A 99 12.42 -3.77 -8.37
N THR A 100 12.81 -4.79 -9.14
CA THR A 100 12.82 -4.72 -10.60
C THR A 100 11.42 -4.52 -11.15
N PHE A 101 10.41 -5.26 -10.65
CA PHE A 101 9.03 -5.03 -11.10
C PHE A 101 8.59 -3.59 -10.83
N CYS A 102 8.79 -3.10 -9.60
CA CYS A 102 8.37 -1.74 -9.22
C CYS A 102 9.02 -0.64 -10.08
N ARG A 103 10.33 -0.77 -10.33
CA ARG A 103 11.14 0.29 -10.97
C ARG A 103 11.13 0.24 -12.49
N GLU A 104 11.11 -0.96 -13.08
CA GLU A 104 11.36 -1.15 -14.51
C GLU A 104 10.12 -1.61 -15.29
N GLU A 105 9.19 -2.32 -14.65
CA GLU A 105 8.13 -3.06 -15.37
C GLU A 105 6.72 -2.55 -15.04
N ALA A 106 6.50 -2.04 -13.84
CA ALA A 106 5.20 -1.58 -13.38
C ALA A 106 4.80 -0.26 -14.08
N THR A 107 3.61 -0.24 -14.66
CA THR A 107 3.03 0.98 -15.22
C THR A 107 2.61 1.97 -14.11
N THR A 108 2.32 3.22 -14.47
CA THR A 108 1.77 4.21 -13.51
C THR A 108 0.51 3.72 -12.80
N ILE A 109 -0.35 2.96 -13.50
CA ILE A 109 -1.57 2.39 -12.92
C ILE A 109 -1.22 1.27 -11.95
N ASP A 110 -0.23 0.44 -12.28
CA ASP A 110 0.19 -0.68 -11.43
C ASP A 110 0.80 -0.16 -10.13
N ARG A 111 1.72 0.81 -10.22
CA ARG A 111 2.35 1.43 -9.05
C ARG A 111 1.33 2.09 -8.12
N ARG A 112 0.33 2.76 -8.68
CA ARG A 112 -0.78 3.32 -7.90
C ARG A 112 -1.55 2.23 -7.13
N LYS A 113 -1.92 1.14 -7.79
CA LYS A 113 -2.62 0.01 -7.14
C LYS A 113 -1.76 -0.64 -6.05
N MET A 114 -0.46 -0.76 -6.28
CA MET A 114 0.49 -1.28 -5.30
C MET A 114 0.57 -0.38 -4.07
N LEU A 115 0.70 0.94 -4.24
CA LEU A 115 0.69 1.90 -3.11
C LEU A 115 -0.62 1.85 -2.33
N GLU A 116 -1.76 1.82 -3.02
CA GLU A 116 -3.09 1.68 -2.39
C GLU A 116 -3.24 0.38 -1.59
N ALA A 117 -2.60 -0.70 -2.03
CA ALA A 117 -2.62 -1.99 -1.34
C ALA A 117 -1.62 -2.09 -0.18
N PHE A 118 -0.43 -1.49 -0.30
CA PHE A 118 0.69 -1.73 0.62
C PHE A 118 0.88 -0.65 1.68
N LEU A 119 0.63 0.63 1.37
CA LEU A 119 0.77 1.71 2.36
C LEU A 119 -0.12 1.52 3.61
N PRO A 120 -1.32 0.93 3.54
CA PRO A 120 -2.10 0.63 4.74
C PRO A 120 -1.51 -0.46 5.64
N LEU A 121 -0.49 -1.20 5.18
CA LEU A 121 0.09 -2.35 5.88
C LEU A 121 1.42 -2.04 6.58
N VAL A 122 1.99 -0.88 6.33
CA VAL A 122 3.27 -0.45 6.93
C VAL A 122 3.00 0.31 8.22
N ALA A 123 3.67 -0.13 9.29
CA ALA A 123 3.53 0.46 10.62
C ALA A 123 4.53 1.60 10.86
N GLU A 124 5.68 1.54 10.16
CA GLU A 124 6.80 2.45 10.36
C GLU A 124 6.95 3.44 9.19
N PRO A 125 7.21 4.73 9.46
CA PRO A 125 7.43 5.72 8.41
C PRO A 125 8.58 5.38 7.46
N ALA A 126 9.65 4.75 7.95
CA ALA A 126 10.81 4.40 7.12
C ALA A 126 10.46 3.36 6.04
N GLU A 127 9.63 2.39 6.39
CA GLU A 127 9.13 1.37 5.45
C GLU A 127 8.17 2.00 4.43
N ALA A 128 7.28 2.89 4.89
CA ALA A 128 6.38 3.64 4.02
C ALA A 128 7.14 4.54 3.02
N GLU A 129 8.20 5.21 3.48
CA GLU A 129 9.06 6.03 2.60
C GLU A 129 9.78 5.16 1.58
N SER A 130 10.31 4.00 2.00
CA SER A 130 10.96 3.04 1.09
C SER A 130 10.02 2.56 -0.02
N LEU A 131 8.75 2.28 0.32
CA LEU A 131 7.72 1.95 -0.68
C LEU A 131 7.44 3.11 -1.64
N LEU A 132 7.35 4.34 -1.12
CA LEU A 132 7.14 5.53 -1.95
C LEU A 132 8.32 5.78 -2.89
N GLU A 133 9.56 5.60 -2.44
CA GLU A 133 10.77 5.74 -3.27
C GLU A 133 10.85 4.68 -4.39
N MET A 134 10.20 3.53 -4.22
CA MET A 134 10.13 2.49 -5.24
C MET A 134 8.99 2.70 -6.23
N LEU A 135 7.83 3.15 -5.77
CA LEU A 135 6.58 3.11 -6.54
C LEU A 135 6.07 4.49 -6.98
N TRP A 136 6.35 5.55 -6.22
CA TRP A 136 5.97 6.90 -6.61
C TRP A 136 7.11 7.57 -7.39
N GLN A 137 6.77 8.22 -8.51
CA GLN A 137 7.73 8.96 -9.31
C GLN A 137 7.55 10.45 -9.09
N ARG A 138 8.66 11.20 -8.96
CA ARG A 138 8.60 12.67 -8.79
C ARG A 138 7.83 13.37 -9.92
N ALA A 139 7.86 12.81 -11.13
CA ALA A 139 7.11 13.32 -12.28
C ALA A 139 5.58 13.24 -12.09
N ASP A 140 5.07 12.38 -11.22
CA ASP A 140 3.64 12.31 -10.87
C ASP A 140 3.21 13.53 -10.02
N GLY A 141 4.16 14.24 -9.42
CA GLY A 141 3.95 15.44 -8.62
C GLY A 141 3.59 15.20 -7.16
N GLU A 142 3.93 16.17 -6.30
CA GLU A 142 3.74 16.08 -4.85
C GLU A 142 2.26 15.94 -4.42
N LYS A 143 1.32 16.50 -5.20
CA LYS A 143 -0.12 16.34 -4.91
C LYS A 143 -0.57 14.88 -5.04
N VAL A 144 0.05 14.09 -5.92
CA VAL A 144 -0.23 12.65 -6.03
C VAL A 144 0.33 11.92 -4.80
N ARG A 145 1.55 12.26 -4.36
CA ARG A 145 2.14 11.72 -3.13
C ARG A 145 1.25 11.98 -1.92
N VAL A 146 0.80 13.23 -1.75
CA VAL A 146 -0.16 13.63 -0.71
C VAL A 146 -1.44 12.80 -0.78
N ALA A 147 -2.01 12.62 -1.98
CA ALA A 147 -3.23 11.83 -2.14
C ALA A 147 -3.05 10.35 -1.75
N GLN A 148 -1.90 9.74 -2.05
CA GLN A 148 -1.59 8.36 -1.65
C GLN A 148 -1.50 8.22 -0.13
N LEU A 149 -0.74 9.10 0.51
CA LEU A 149 -0.56 9.14 1.95
C LEU A 149 -1.88 9.41 2.69
N PHE A 150 -2.69 10.32 2.17
CA PHE A 150 -4.03 10.62 2.70
C PHE A 150 -4.95 9.40 2.64
N ARG A 151 -4.98 8.66 1.52
CA ARG A 151 -5.87 7.49 1.37
C ARG A 151 -5.51 6.38 2.36
N ALA A 152 -4.21 6.09 2.50
CA ALA A 152 -3.70 5.01 3.32
C ALA A 152 -4.04 5.15 4.81
N ALA A 153 -3.99 6.38 5.33
CA ALA A 153 -4.53 6.75 6.65
C ALA A 153 -4.11 5.86 7.82
N THR A 154 -2.83 5.54 7.87
CA THR A 154 -2.18 4.98 9.04
C THR A 154 -1.42 6.09 9.77
N PRO A 155 -1.07 5.90 11.05
CA PRO A 155 -0.23 6.86 11.76
C PRO A 155 1.09 7.17 11.05
N ALA A 156 1.73 6.17 10.46
CA ALA A 156 2.94 6.34 9.65
C ALA A 156 2.69 7.20 8.41
N THR A 157 1.61 6.94 7.68
CA THR A 157 1.30 7.72 6.47
C THR A 157 0.79 9.12 6.80
N TYR A 158 0.18 9.33 7.97
CA TYR A 158 -0.17 10.67 8.47
C TYR A 158 1.06 11.50 8.84
N PHE A 159 2.08 10.88 9.44
CA PHE A 159 3.36 11.56 9.67
C PHE A 159 4.02 11.97 8.36
N LEU A 160 4.08 11.06 7.38
CA LEU A 160 4.63 11.38 6.06
C LEU A 160 3.76 12.40 5.30
N LEU A 161 2.43 12.33 5.44
CA LEU A 161 1.50 13.31 4.87
C LEU A 161 1.80 14.71 5.41
N PHE A 162 1.95 14.83 6.74
CA PHE A 162 2.30 16.09 7.38
C PHE A 162 3.61 16.66 6.82
N LYS A 163 4.65 15.82 6.67
CA LYS A 163 5.92 16.22 6.05
C LYS A 163 5.76 16.64 4.59
N ALA A 164 5.00 15.88 3.80
CA ALA A 164 4.77 16.18 2.39
C ALA A 164 4.04 17.52 2.19
N LEU A 165 3.07 17.84 3.06
CA LEU A 165 2.30 19.09 3.00
C LEU A 165 3.17 20.36 3.18
N ARG A 166 4.38 20.24 3.74
CA ARG A 166 5.32 21.37 3.83
C ARG A 166 5.77 21.92 2.47
N HIS A 167 5.70 21.13 1.41
CA HIS A 167 5.94 21.63 0.04
C HIS A 167 4.88 22.62 -0.43
N PHE A 168 3.79 22.78 0.33
CA PHE A 168 2.66 23.65 0.05
C PHE A 168 2.45 24.71 1.14
N ASP A 169 3.47 25.06 1.93
CA ASP A 169 3.34 26.02 3.05
C ASP A 169 2.75 27.37 2.58
N ASP A 170 3.11 27.82 1.37
CA ASP A 170 2.57 29.04 0.76
C ASP A 170 1.15 28.87 0.17
N ASP A 171 0.68 27.64 -0.08
CA ASP A 171 -0.66 27.35 -0.62
C ASP A 171 -1.65 27.03 0.53
N LYS A 172 -1.97 28.07 1.32
CA LYS A 172 -2.89 27.97 2.45
C LYS A 172 -4.28 27.45 2.05
N LEU A 173 -4.74 27.71 0.82
CA LEU A 173 -6.01 27.21 0.31
C LEU A 173 -5.99 25.69 0.09
N TYR A 174 -4.90 25.15 -0.45
CA TYR A 174 -4.74 23.70 -0.55
C TYR A 174 -4.63 23.03 0.81
N LEU A 175 -3.82 23.57 1.72
CA LEU A 175 -3.68 23.05 3.08
C LEU A 175 -5.02 23.06 3.83
N ARG A 176 -5.80 24.14 3.72
CA ARG A 176 -7.14 24.24 4.29
C ARG A 176 -8.07 23.17 3.72
N ARG A 177 -8.04 22.92 2.40
CA ARG A 177 -8.83 21.84 1.79
C ARG A 177 -8.46 20.46 2.34
N VAL A 178 -7.18 20.18 2.49
CA VAL A 178 -6.71 18.91 3.07
C VAL A 178 -7.17 18.77 4.52
N ALA A 179 -7.06 19.82 5.33
CA ALA A 179 -7.53 19.82 6.72
C ALA A 179 -9.04 19.55 6.81
N LEU A 180 -9.86 20.21 5.97
CA LEU A 180 -11.30 19.96 5.91
C LEU A 180 -11.64 18.52 5.50
N GLU A 181 -10.89 17.95 4.56
CA GLU A 181 -11.10 16.57 4.13
C GLU A 181 -10.71 15.55 5.21
N LEU A 182 -9.66 15.84 5.99
CA LEU A 182 -9.33 15.07 7.19
C LEU A 182 -10.48 15.11 8.22
N MET A 183 -11.08 16.27 8.44
CA MET A 183 -12.22 16.41 9.37
C MET A 183 -13.45 15.63 8.89
N ARG A 184 -13.72 15.63 7.57
CA ARG A 184 -14.82 14.85 6.97
C ARG A 184 -14.64 13.34 7.10
N ARG A 185 -13.40 12.86 7.24
CA ARG A 185 -13.11 11.43 7.40
C ARG A 185 -13.74 10.84 8.67
N GLY A 186 -13.91 11.66 9.69
CA GLY A 186 -14.69 11.30 10.89
C GLY A 186 -13.96 10.42 11.91
N ASP A 187 -12.66 10.12 11.71
CA ASP A 187 -11.85 9.44 12.72
C ASP A 187 -11.02 10.42 13.57
N LYS A 188 -10.77 10.03 14.83
CA LYS A 188 -10.09 10.87 15.82
C LYS A 188 -8.69 11.29 15.38
N GLN A 189 -7.93 10.38 14.77
CA GLN A 189 -6.56 10.66 14.33
C GLN A 189 -6.54 11.67 13.18
N ALA A 190 -7.44 11.53 12.20
CA ALA A 190 -7.60 12.50 11.13
C ALA A 190 -7.99 13.88 11.66
N PHE A 191 -8.91 13.94 12.62
CA PHE A 191 -9.31 15.21 13.25
C PHE A 191 -8.14 15.87 14.01
N ASN A 192 -7.36 15.09 14.76
CA ASN A 192 -6.16 15.57 15.44
C ASN A 192 -5.10 16.06 14.44
N LEU A 193 -4.91 15.35 13.33
CA LEU A 193 -4.02 15.80 12.26
C LEU A 193 -4.51 17.12 11.66
N ALA A 194 -5.81 17.28 11.41
CA ALA A 194 -6.37 18.57 10.95
C ALA A 194 -6.07 19.70 11.94
N GLY A 195 -6.14 19.43 13.25
CA GLY A 195 -5.73 20.36 14.30
C GLY A 195 -4.24 20.71 14.23
N MET A 196 -3.37 19.71 14.07
CA MET A 196 -1.93 19.95 13.86
C MET A 196 -1.67 20.83 12.63
N LEU A 197 -2.36 20.57 11.51
CA LEU A 197 -2.21 21.38 10.29
C LEU A 197 -2.67 22.82 10.53
N ARG A 198 -3.77 23.01 11.26
CA ARG A 198 -4.28 24.34 11.61
C ARG A 198 -3.24 25.16 12.36
N GLU A 199 -2.68 24.60 13.42
CA GLU A 199 -1.68 25.27 14.26
C GLU A 199 -0.35 25.46 13.52
N TYR A 200 0.17 24.40 12.90
CA TYR A 200 1.49 24.43 12.27
C TYR A 200 1.55 25.36 11.06
N PHE A 201 0.52 25.36 10.21
CA PHE A 201 0.48 26.18 9.00
C PHE A 201 -0.27 27.51 9.17
N ALA A 202 -0.73 27.83 10.39
CA ALA A 202 -1.51 29.02 10.70
C ALA A 202 -2.75 29.20 9.78
N LEU A 203 -3.58 28.17 9.64
CA LEU A 203 -4.70 28.14 8.68
C LEU A 203 -5.94 28.97 9.11
N GLY A 204 -5.86 29.67 10.25
CA GLY A 204 -6.97 30.38 10.87
C GLY A 204 -8.08 29.45 11.37
N GLU A 205 -9.30 29.97 11.50
CA GLU A 205 -10.45 29.21 12.00
C GLU A 205 -10.89 28.13 11.01
N LEU A 206 -11.01 26.89 11.49
CA LEU A 206 -11.59 25.75 10.78
C LEU A 206 -12.94 25.37 11.43
N PRO A 207 -13.92 24.88 10.66
CA PRO A 207 -15.25 24.57 11.16
C PRO A 207 -15.24 23.36 12.11
N GLY A 208 -15.29 23.61 13.41
CA GLY A 208 -15.38 22.56 14.43
C GLY A 208 -14.68 22.93 15.73
N THR A 209 -14.93 22.16 16.78
CA THR A 209 -14.31 22.38 18.09
C THR A 209 -13.02 21.58 18.20
N PHE A 210 -11.88 22.26 18.15
CA PHE A 210 -10.58 21.62 18.34
C PHE A 210 -10.21 21.65 19.81
N ALA A 211 -10.24 20.49 20.45
CA ALA A 211 -9.71 20.32 21.81
C ALA A 211 -8.17 20.37 21.82
N LEU A 212 -7.54 20.10 20.67
CA LEU A 212 -6.09 20.09 20.53
C LEU A 212 -5.55 21.52 20.54
N GLN A 213 -4.84 21.89 21.61
CA GLN A 213 -4.00 23.08 21.67
C GLN A 213 -2.53 22.65 21.76
N LEU A 214 -1.71 23.11 20.81
CA LEU A 214 -0.31 22.71 20.70
C LEU A 214 0.59 23.87 21.09
N PRO A 215 1.37 23.77 22.19
CA PRO A 215 2.34 24.79 22.53
C PRO A 215 3.49 24.82 21.50
N PRO A 216 4.17 25.97 21.32
CA PRO A 216 5.15 26.15 20.24
C PRO A 216 6.29 25.12 20.20
N TYR A 217 6.73 24.62 21.36
CA TYR A 217 7.79 23.63 21.43
C TYR A 217 7.37 22.25 20.89
N GLU A 218 6.07 21.91 20.96
CA GLU A 218 5.54 20.67 20.37
C GLU A 218 5.52 20.77 18.85
N LEU A 219 5.14 21.92 18.30
CA LEU A 219 5.09 22.18 16.86
C LEU A 219 6.47 21.98 16.20
N SER A 220 7.54 22.48 16.83
CA SER A 220 8.91 22.35 16.31
C SER A 220 9.44 20.91 16.21
N ARG A 221 8.76 19.93 16.85
CA ARG A 221 9.18 18.52 16.90
C ARG A 221 8.31 17.60 16.04
N LEU A 222 7.20 18.11 15.51
CA LEU A 222 6.21 17.32 14.77
C LEU A 222 6.74 16.77 13.45
N ASP A 223 7.68 17.46 12.81
CA ASP A 223 8.21 17.11 11.48
C ASP A 223 9.48 16.24 11.53
N SER A 224 10.15 16.22 12.68
CA SER A 224 11.46 15.58 12.87
C SER A 224 11.40 14.28 13.68
N ARG A 225 10.38 14.08 14.52
CA ARG A 225 10.28 12.91 15.42
C ARG A 225 8.92 12.23 15.33
N TYR A 226 8.90 11.02 14.78
CA TYR A 226 7.68 10.22 14.67
C TYR A 226 6.99 9.97 16.01
N ASP A 227 7.74 9.65 17.07
CA ASP A 227 7.17 9.44 18.41
C ASP A 227 6.46 10.68 18.97
N ALA A 228 7.00 11.87 18.70
CA ALA A 228 6.40 13.12 19.16
C ALA A 228 5.10 13.40 18.40
N PHE A 229 5.12 13.20 17.08
CA PHE A 229 3.94 13.27 16.23
C PHE A 229 2.86 12.28 16.67
N LEU A 230 3.23 11.01 16.88
CA LEU A 230 2.31 9.93 17.24
C LEU A 230 1.64 10.19 18.60
N LYS A 231 2.38 10.71 19.58
CA LYS A 231 1.82 11.11 20.87
C LYS A 231 0.70 12.12 20.72
N ILE A 232 0.87 13.11 19.85
CA ILE A 232 -0.12 14.16 19.62
C ILE A 232 -1.28 13.62 18.77
N LEU A 233 -1.00 12.78 17.78
CA LEU A 233 -2.01 12.16 16.91
C LEU A 233 -3.03 11.32 17.71
N ASN A 234 -2.57 10.68 18.78
CA ASN A 234 -3.38 9.78 19.60
C ASN A 234 -4.08 10.45 20.80
N ARG A 235 -3.83 11.73 21.09
CA ARG A 235 -4.49 12.49 22.17
C ARG A 235 -5.99 12.47 22.03
#